data_AF-A0A743ZJK0-F1
#
_entry.id   AF-A0A743ZJK0-F1
#
_cell.length_a   1.000
_cell.length_b   1.000
_cell.length_c   1.000
_cell.angle_alpha   90.00
_cell.angle_beta   90.00
_cell.angle_gamma   90.00
#
_symmetry.space_group_name_H-M   'P 1'
#
loop_
_entity.id
_entity.type
_entity.pdbx_description
1 polymer ?
#
loop_
_entity_poly.entity_id
_entity_poly.type
_entity_poly.pdbx_seq_one_letter_code
_entity_poly.pdbx_strand_id
1 'polypeptide(L)'
;MTEADIVFDYKFNSPLHRLIMLFIQVSGSGDGGKEKLISDKRFTDMCCCSSADFINAINYLTENGFLLRKNYGMQFGEATSGYVITVPDWLRKEPWEH
;
A
#
# COMPACT_ATOMS: atom_id res chain seq x y z
N MET A 1 16.73 -2.17 -3.93
CA MET A 1 15.68 -2.52 -2.97
C MET A 1 14.49 -3.03 -3.77
N THR A 2 13.93 -4.17 -3.40
CA THR A 2 12.77 -4.79 -4.05
C THR A 2 11.46 -4.33 -3.38
N GLU A 3 10.31 -4.61 -4.00
CA GLU A 3 8.98 -4.40 -3.39
C GLU A 3 8.86 -5.17 -2.06
N ALA A 4 9.41 -6.39 -1.99
CA ALA A 4 9.42 -7.19 -0.76
C ALA A 4 10.30 -6.55 0.33
N ASP A 5 11.49 -6.06 -0.02
CA ASP A 5 12.38 -5.38 0.94
C ASP A 5 11.70 -4.15 1.57
N ILE A 6 10.92 -3.40 0.77
CA ILE A 6 10.14 -2.26 1.27
C ILE A 6 9.08 -2.70 2.28
N VAL A 7 8.37 -3.80 1.99
CA VAL A 7 7.30 -4.29 2.86
C VAL A 7 7.86 -4.84 4.17
N PHE A 8 8.92 -5.64 4.11
CA PHE A 8 9.40 -6.41 5.26
C PHE A 8 10.56 -5.75 6.02
N ASP A 9 11.42 -4.99 5.36
CA ASP A 9 12.68 -4.52 5.94
C ASP A 9 12.77 -2.99 6.11
N TYR A 10 12.06 -2.21 5.28
CA TYR A 10 12.10 -0.75 5.35
C TYR A 10 11.53 -0.19 6.67
N LYS A 11 12.26 0.77 7.28
CA LYS A 11 11.88 1.39 8.56
C LYS A 11 10.93 2.56 8.33
N PHE A 12 9.62 2.27 8.35
CA PHE A 12 8.59 3.31 8.35
C PHE A 12 8.52 4.06 9.68
N ASN A 13 8.10 5.32 9.62
CA ASN A 13 7.89 6.17 10.80
C ASN A 13 6.70 5.73 11.68
N SER A 14 5.80 4.91 11.13
CA SER A 14 4.60 4.43 11.82
C SER A 14 4.40 2.93 11.59
N PRO A 15 4.07 2.15 12.63
CA PRO A 15 3.65 0.75 12.47
C PRO A 15 2.45 0.58 11.54
N LEU A 16 1.56 1.58 11.49
CA LEU A 16 0.39 1.56 10.61
C LEU A 16 0.80 1.54 9.14
N HIS A 17 1.85 2.28 8.75
CA HIS A 17 2.37 2.24 7.38
C HIS A 17 2.80 0.83 7.00
N ARG A 18 3.57 0.17 7.88
CA ARG A 18 4.01 -1.21 7.65
C ARG A 18 2.83 -2.18 7.57
N LEU A 19 1.85 -2.05 8.46
CA LEU A 19 0.67 -2.90 8.48
C LEU A 19 -0.12 -2.80 7.16
N ILE A 20 -0.31 -1.58 6.66
CA ILE A 20 -0.95 -1.32 5.36
C ILE A 20 -0.19 -2.02 4.22
N MET A 21 1.12 -1.84 4.16
CA MET A 21 1.97 -2.45 3.13
C MET A 21 1.92 -3.98 3.18
N LEU A 22 2.00 -4.57 4.37
CA LEU A 22 1.88 -6.01 4.58
C LEU A 22 0.52 -6.53 4.13
N PHE A 23 -0.57 -5.85 4.49
CA PHE A 23 -1.91 -6.28 4.12
C PHE A 23 -2.11 -6.31 2.60
N ILE A 24 -1.61 -5.29 1.88
CA ILE A 24 -1.65 -5.26 0.42
C ILE A 24 -0.81 -6.40 -0.16
N GLN A 25 0.41 -6.62 0.35
CA GLN A 25 1.30 -7.68 -0.13
C GLN A 25 0.70 -9.08 -0.02
N VAL A 26 0.00 -9.36 1.08
CA VAL A 26 -0.63 -10.68 1.33
C VAL A 26 -2.07 -10.77 0.80
N SER A 27 -2.64 -9.66 0.34
CA SER A 27 -3.94 -9.67 -0.34
C SER A 27 -3.77 -10.30 -1.72
N GLY A 28 -4.56 -11.33 -2.00
CA GLY A 28 -4.62 -11.93 -3.33
C GLY A 28 -5.07 -10.90 -4.37
N SER A 29 -4.54 -11.00 -5.59
CA SER A 29 -5.15 -10.34 -6.75
C SER A 29 -6.13 -11.30 -7.39
N GLY A 30 -7.35 -10.83 -7.67
CA GLY A 30 -8.37 -11.66 -8.31
C GLY A 30 -8.01 -12.08 -9.74
N ASP A 31 -7.07 -11.38 -10.36
CA ASP A 31 -6.63 -11.55 -11.76
C ASP A 31 -5.16 -12.01 -11.89
N GLY A 32 -4.47 -12.30 -10.78
CA GLY A 32 -3.03 -12.58 -10.77
C GLY A 32 -2.14 -11.35 -11.04
N GLY A 33 -2.73 -10.16 -11.13
CA GLY A 33 -2.03 -8.90 -11.33
C GLY A 33 -1.34 -8.36 -10.07
N LYS A 34 -0.61 -7.25 -10.24
CA LYS A 34 0.03 -6.53 -9.12
C LYS A 34 -0.95 -5.66 -8.32
N GLU A 35 -2.02 -5.18 -8.95
CA GLU A 35 -3.03 -4.34 -8.30
C GLU A 35 -3.91 -5.15 -7.35
N LYS A 36 -4.13 -4.61 -6.15
CA LYS A 36 -5.02 -5.19 -5.14
C LYS A 36 -6.20 -4.27 -4.93
N LEU A 37 -7.41 -4.74 -5.27
CA LEU A 37 -8.65 -4.03 -4.98
C LEU A 37 -9.07 -4.30 -3.54
N ILE A 38 -9.12 -3.26 -2.73
CA ILE A 38 -9.45 -3.34 -1.30
C ILE A 38 -10.45 -2.23 -0.99
N SER A 39 -11.54 -2.58 -0.32
CA SER A 39 -12.50 -1.60 0.17
C SER A 39 -11.96 -0.87 1.38
N ASP A 40 -12.27 0.43 1.48
CA ASP A 40 -11.81 1.28 2.58
C ASP A 40 -12.27 0.71 3.93
N LYS A 41 -13.51 0.18 3.99
CA LYS A 41 -14.04 -0.50 5.18
C LYS A 41 -13.20 -1.71 5.59
N ARG A 42 -12.92 -2.62 4.66
CA ARG A 42 -12.11 -3.81 4.94
C ARG A 42 -10.71 -3.42 5.41
N PHE A 43 -10.16 -2.35 4.83
CA PHE A 43 -8.85 -1.85 5.21
C PHE A 43 -8.82 -1.29 6.62
N THR A 44 -9.79 -0.43 6.97
CA THR A 44 -9.91 0.14 8.33
C THR A 44 -10.20 -0.92 9.38
N ASP A 45 -11.05 -1.90 9.07
CA ASP A 45 -11.39 -3.01 9.98
C ASP A 45 -10.14 -3.86 10.29
N MET A 46 -9.29 -4.11 9.29
CA MET A 46 -8.05 -4.87 9.48
C MET A 46 -6.98 -4.07 10.24
N CYS A 47 -6.84 -2.77 9.94
CA CYS A 47 -5.84 -1.92 10.57
C CYS A 47 -6.22 -1.48 11.99
N CYS A 48 -7.47 -1.71 12.42
CA CYS A 48 -8.01 -1.28 13.71
C CYS A 48 -7.76 0.21 14.01
N CYS A 49 -7.85 1.07 12.99
CA CYS A 49 -7.55 2.50 13.08
C CYS A 49 -8.75 3.37 12.70
N SER A 50 -8.70 4.65 13.05
CA SER A 50 -9.71 5.61 12.60
C SER A 50 -9.60 5.86 11.10
N SER A 51 -10.69 6.30 10.45
CA SER A 51 -10.64 6.71 9.04
C SER A 51 -9.63 7.82 8.79
N ALA A 52 -9.44 8.75 9.75
CA ALA A 52 -8.48 9.82 9.63
C ALA A 52 -7.03 9.30 9.63
N ASP A 53 -6.71 8.38 10.55
CA ASP A 53 -5.37 7.76 10.60
C ASP A 53 -5.09 6.94 9.34
N PHE A 54 -6.09 6.21 8.85
CA PHE A 54 -5.99 5.47 7.60
C PHE A 54 -5.71 6.39 6.41
N ILE A 55 -6.49 7.47 6.25
CA ILE A 55 -6.30 8.44 5.16
C ILE A 55 -4.90 9.07 5.22
N ASN A 56 -4.47 9.50 6.41
CA ASN A 56 -3.14 10.08 6.59
C ASN A 56 -2.02 9.10 6.22
N ALA A 57 -2.16 7.84 6.64
CA ALA A 57 -1.19 6.79 6.35
C ALA A 57 -1.11 6.46 4.84
N ILE A 58 -2.27 6.36 4.17
CA ILE A 58 -2.34 6.12 2.71
C ILE A 58 -1.76 7.31 1.94
N ASN A 59 -2.07 8.55 2.34
CA ASN A 59 -1.52 9.74 1.71
C ASN A 59 0.00 9.78 1.85
N TYR A 60 0.53 9.56 3.06
CA TYR A 60 1.97 9.49 3.29
C TYR A 60 2.65 8.46 2.37
N LEU A 61 2.11 7.23 2.32
CA LEU A 61 2.67 6.16 1.50
C LEU A 61 2.62 6.49 -0.01
N THR A 62 1.54 7.13 -0.45
CA THR A 62 1.37 7.52 -1.86
C THR A 62 2.31 8.67 -2.24
N GLU A 63 2.34 9.73 -1.45
CA GLU A 63 3.17 10.93 -1.68
C GLU A 63 4.66 10.62 -1.65
N ASN A 64 5.08 9.62 -0.86
CA ASN A 64 6.48 9.19 -0.78
C ASN A 64 6.84 8.07 -1.78
N GLY A 65 5.91 7.67 -2.65
CA GLY A 65 6.18 6.70 -3.72
C GLY A 65 6.29 5.24 -3.29
N PHE A 66 5.77 4.90 -2.10
CA PHE A 66 5.67 3.51 -1.64
C PHE A 66 4.42 2.81 -2.18
N LEU A 67 3.40 3.59 -2.56
CA LEU A 67 2.11 3.10 -3.06
C LEU A 67 1.63 3.92 -4.25
N LEU A 68 1.09 3.23 -5.25
CA LEU A 68 0.18 3.82 -6.22
C LEU A 68 -1.24 3.47 -5.84
N ARG A 69 -2.11 4.47 -5.81
CA ARG A 69 -3.53 4.33 -5.51
C ARG A 69 -4.38 4.73 -6.72
N LYS A 70 -5.36 3.90 -7.05
CA LYS A 70 -6.39 4.19 -8.04
C LYS A 70 -7.77 4.12 -7.39
N ASN A 71 -8.53 5.20 -7.44
CA ASN A 71 -9.88 5.24 -6.89
C ASN A 71 -10.87 4.60 -7.88
N TYR A 72 -11.61 3.58 -7.45
CA TYR A 72 -12.64 2.90 -8.24
C TYR A 72 -14.07 3.29 -7.83
N GLY A 73 -14.22 4.24 -6.90
CA GLY A 73 -15.50 4.67 -6.35
C GLY A 73 -16.18 3.55 -5.57
N MET A 74 -17.49 3.43 -5.74
CA MET A 74 -18.28 2.37 -5.09
C MET A 74 -18.20 1.08 -5.88
N GLN A 75 -17.66 0.02 -5.26
CA GLN A 75 -17.64 -1.34 -5.79
C GLN A 75 -18.35 -2.26 -4.80
N PHE A 76 -19.29 -3.06 -5.27
CA PHE A 76 -20.09 -3.97 -4.43
C PHE A 76 -20.73 -3.31 -3.19
N GLY A 77 -21.05 -2.02 -3.27
CA GLY A 77 -21.64 -1.26 -2.15
C GLY A 77 -20.62 -0.65 -1.18
N GLU A 78 -19.32 -0.77 -1.43
CA GLU A 78 -18.26 -0.21 -0.58
C GLU A 78 -17.31 0.69 -1.40
N ALA A 79 -16.87 1.80 -0.79
CA ALA A 79 -15.80 2.63 -1.37
C ALA A 79 -14.53 1.78 -1.51
N THR A 80 -13.99 1.70 -2.72
CA THR A 80 -12.91 0.76 -3.06
C THR A 80 -11.83 1.45 -3.86
N SER A 81 -10.58 1.14 -3.53
CA SER A 81 -9.40 1.59 -4.28
C SER A 81 -8.55 0.39 -4.68
N GLY A 82 -7.85 0.53 -5.80
CA GLY A 82 -6.77 -0.34 -6.22
C GLY A 82 -5.45 0.17 -5.68
N TYR A 83 -4.61 -0.75 -5.21
CA TYR A 83 -3.31 -0.44 -4.63
C TYR A 83 -2.21 -1.27 -5.29
N VAL A 84 -1.11 -0.63 -5.65
CA VAL A 84 0.11 -1.28 -6.14
C VAL A 84 1.29 -0.83 -5.28
N ILE A 85 2.02 -1.78 -4.71
CA ILE A 85 3.24 -1.50 -3.95
C ILE A 85 4.34 -1.09 -4.93
N THR A 86 5.08 -0.05 -4.59
CA THR A 86 6.19 0.47 -5.38
C THR A 86 7.42 0.71 -4.52
N VAL A 87 8.57 0.78 -5.19
CA VAL A 87 9.83 1.23 -4.57
C VAL A 87 10.03 2.69 -4.97
N PRO A 88 10.14 3.64 -4.03
CA PRO A 88 10.45 5.03 -4.33
C PRO A 88 11.76 5.15 -5.13
N ASP A 89 11.83 6.10 -6.06
CA ASP A 89 12.99 6.23 -6.95
C ASP A 89 14.31 6.44 -6.18
N TRP A 90 14.26 7.20 -5.09
CA TRP A 90 15.42 7.45 -4.22
C TRP A 90 15.90 6.20 -3.42
N LEU A 91 15.13 5.11 -3.41
CA LEU A 91 15.50 3.80 -2.85
C LEU A 91 15.87 2.76 -3.92
N ARG A 92 15.65 3.08 -5.19
CA ARG A 92 16.11 2.23 -6.30
C ARG A 92 17.61 2.45 -6.45
N LYS A 93 18.40 1.42 -6.15
CA LYS A 93 19.83 1.41 -6.52
C LYS A 93 19.92 1.47 -8.04
N GLU A 94 20.83 2.26 -8.58
CA GLU A 94 21.03 2.29 -10.01
C GLU A 94 21.66 0.97 -10.49
N PRO A 95 21.31 0.48 -11.69
CA PRO A 95 21.74 -0.83 -12.21
C PRO A 95 23.27 -1.06 -12.25
N TRP A 96 24.08 -0.02 -12.10
CA TRP A 96 25.53 -0.05 -12.23
C TRP A 96 26.30 0.06 -10.91
N GLU A 97 25.64 0.16 -9.76
CA GLU A 97 26.29 0.23 -8.44
C GLU A 97 26.59 -1.17 -7.85
N HIS A 98 27.22 -2.04 -8.65
CA HIS A 98 27.67 -3.38 -8.26
C HIS A 98 29.18 -3.44 -8.03
#